data_AF-W7BM06-F1
#
_entry.id   AF-W7BM06-F1
#
_cell.length_a   1.000
_cell.length_b   1.000
_cell.length_c   1.000
_cell.angle_alpha   90.00
_cell.angle_beta   90.00
_cell.angle_gamma   90.00
#
_symmetry.space_group_name_H-M   'P 1'
#
loop_
_entity.id
_entity.type
_entity.pdbx_description
1 polymer ?
#
loop_
_entity_poly.entity_id
_entity_poly.type
_entity_poly.pdbx_seq_one_letter_code
_entity_poly.pdbx_strand_id
1 'polypeptide(L)'
;MLLGLAVIVTGFLVGKHYYTKAYAKREIDAFVTEQGVPSKAIYDEKMVWDWQKSGDYIKRFKVRGDSADIVYGYLFIVGGGDVLFMPYSSTSDEPDVKYPPEKTEDDFNLYYGEAMRMGVRRCMCII
;
A
#
# COMPACT_ATOMS: atom_id res chain seq x y z
N MET A 1 29.02 21.24 -20.87
CA MET A 1 27.53 21.34 -20.92
C MET A 1 26.83 20.03 -20.53
N LEU A 2 27.17 18.88 -21.13
CA LEU A 2 26.53 17.59 -20.80
C LEU A 2 26.60 17.20 -19.31
N LEU A 3 27.72 17.47 -18.66
CA LEU A 3 27.93 17.15 -17.24
C LEU A 3 26.99 17.93 -16.31
N GLY A 4 26.76 19.22 -16.58
CA GLY A 4 25.82 20.04 -15.83
C GLY A 4 24.36 19.60 -16.04
N LEU A 5 24.02 19.21 -17.26
CA LEU A 5 22.68 18.69 -17.57
C LEU A 5 22.42 17.34 -16.86
N ALA A 6 23.42 16.46 -16.82
CA ALA A 6 23.34 15.19 -16.11
C ALA A 6 23.09 15.39 -14.60
N VAL A 7 23.82 16.30 -13.95
CA VAL A 7 23.64 16.61 -12.52
C VAL A 7 22.23 17.13 -12.23
N ILE A 8 21.69 18.01 -13.08
CA ILE A 8 20.34 18.58 -12.92
C ILE A 8 19.28 17.48 -13.07
N VAL A 9 19.40 16.62 -14.10
CA VAL A 9 18.44 15.53 -14.34
C VAL A 9 18.48 14.51 -13.21
N THR A 10 19.67 14.10 -12.77
CA THR A 10 19.82 13.17 -11.65
C THR A 10 19.24 13.76 -10.36
N GLY A 11 19.54 15.03 -10.07
CA GLY A 11 18.98 15.73 -8.90
C GLY A 11 17.46 15.80 -8.92
N PHE A 12 16.87 16.11 -10.07
CA PHE A 12 15.41 16.15 -10.24
C PHE A 12 14.76 14.77 -10.02
N LEU A 13 15.33 13.70 -10.59
CA LEU A 13 14.81 12.34 -10.43
C LEU A 13 14.89 11.86 -8.98
N VAL A 14 16.01 12.14 -8.30
CA VAL A 14 16.19 11.80 -6.87
C VAL A 14 15.20 12.59 -6.01
N GLY A 15 15.08 13.90 -6.23
CA GLY A 15 14.14 14.74 -5.48
C GLY A 15 12.68 14.29 -5.66
N LYS A 16 12.28 13.99 -6.90
CA LYS A 16 10.96 13.43 -7.21
C LYS A 16 10.73 12.11 -6.46
N HIS A 17 11.70 11.20 -6.47
CA HIS A 17 11.60 9.92 -5.77
C HIS A 17 11.39 10.10 -4.26
N TYR A 18 12.18 10.95 -3.60
CA TYR A 18 12.02 11.23 -2.16
C TYR A 18 10.65 11.81 -1.83
N TYR A 19 10.16 12.75 -2.64
CA TYR A 19 8.84 13.34 -2.45
C TYR A 19 7.73 12.29 -2.59
N THR A 20 7.76 11.48 -3.64
CA THR A 20 6.76 10.43 -3.86
C THR A 20 6.78 9.39 -2.75
N LYS A 21 7.96 9.01 -2.24
CA LYS A 21 8.09 8.10 -1.09
C LYS A 21 7.42 8.66 0.16
N ALA A 22 7.67 9.94 0.47
CA ALA A 22 7.09 10.60 1.64
C ALA A 22 5.57 10.72 1.51
N TYR A 23 5.08 11.07 0.33
CA TYR A 23 3.65 11.09 0.02
C TYR A 23 3.00 9.71 0.20
N ALA A 24 3.55 8.68 -0.44
CA ALA A 24 3.06 7.31 -0.32
C ALA A 24 3.02 6.82 1.13
N LYS A 25 4.07 7.11 1.92
CA LYS A 25 4.09 6.76 3.34
C LYS A 25 2.93 7.42 4.09
N ARG A 26 2.67 8.70 3.84
CA ARG A 26 1.60 9.44 4.51
C ARG A 26 0.22 8.88 4.17
N GLU A 27 -0.03 8.59 2.91
CA GLU A 27 -1.33 8.05 2.46
C GLU A 27 -1.56 6.64 3.04
N ILE A 28 -0.54 5.78 3.05
CA ILE A 28 -0.65 4.47 3.70
C ILE A 28 -0.85 4.61 5.21
N ASP A 29 -0.11 5.49 5.88
CA ASP A 29 -0.24 5.70 7.33
C ASP A 29 -1.65 6.19 7.70
N ALA A 30 -2.23 7.08 6.89
CA ALA A 30 -3.61 7.54 7.05
C ALA A 30 -4.59 6.37 6.91
N PHE A 31 -4.48 5.58 5.84
CA PHE A 31 -5.35 4.43 5.61
C PHE A 31 -5.25 3.35 6.70
N VAL A 32 -4.03 3.04 7.16
CA VAL A 32 -3.80 2.11 8.29
C VAL A 32 -4.45 2.62 9.57
N THR A 33 -4.41 3.94 9.80
CA THR A 33 -5.06 4.57 10.96
C THR A 33 -6.58 4.53 10.85
N GLU A 34 -7.13 4.79 9.67
CA GLU A 34 -8.57 4.70 9.38
C GLU A 34 -9.12 3.29 9.59
N GLN A 35 -8.33 2.26 9.28
CA GLN A 35 -8.67 0.87 9.56
C GLN A 35 -8.62 0.50 11.05
N GLY A 36 -8.17 1.41 11.92
CA GLY A 36 -8.12 1.20 13.36
C GLY A 36 -6.93 0.37 13.83
N VAL A 37 -5.87 0.23 13.03
CA VAL A 37 -4.67 -0.49 13.44
C VAL A 37 -3.97 0.32 14.56
N PRO A 38 -3.75 -0.25 15.75
CA PRO A 38 -3.13 0.48 16.84
C PRO A 38 -1.64 0.70 16.56
N SER A 39 -1.24 1.94 16.31
CA SER A 39 0.14 2.32 15.96
C SER A 39 1.19 1.82 16.95
N LYS A 40 0.85 1.74 18.26
CA LYS A 40 1.73 1.21 19.32
C LYS A 40 1.96 -0.31 19.24
N ALA A 41 1.10 -1.03 18.53
CA ALA A 41 1.22 -2.47 18.32
C ALA A 41 1.97 -2.82 17.03
N ILE A 42 2.20 -1.84 16.14
CA ILE A 42 2.91 -2.04 14.88
C ILE A 42 4.41 -2.25 15.16
N TYR A 43 5.00 -3.27 14.54
CA TYR A 43 6.44 -3.54 14.59
C TYR A 43 6.94 -4.13 13.27
N ASP A 44 8.27 -4.23 13.12
CA ASP A 44 8.95 -4.68 11.90
C ASP A 44 8.51 -3.93 10.62
N GLU A 45 8.26 -2.63 10.75
CA GLU A 45 7.85 -1.79 9.62
C GLU A 45 8.94 -1.67 8.56
N LYS A 46 8.58 -1.96 7.31
CA LYS A 46 9.44 -1.81 6.13
C LYS A 46 8.69 -1.12 5.01
N MET A 47 9.30 -0.09 4.43
CA MET A 47 8.80 0.59 3.25
C MET A 47 9.68 0.24 2.06
N VAL A 48 9.13 -0.49 1.09
CA VAL A 48 9.82 -0.99 -0.08
C VAL A 48 9.33 -0.25 -1.32
N TRP A 49 10.25 0.14 -2.18
CA TRP A 49 9.92 0.65 -3.50
C TRP A 49 9.87 -0.51 -4.50
N ASP A 50 8.73 -0.71 -5.15
CA ASP A 50 8.58 -1.71 -6.20
C ASP A 50 9.02 -1.10 -7.55
N TRP A 51 10.23 -1.47 -7.96
CA TRP A 51 10.81 -1.06 -9.23
C TRP A 51 10.18 -1.75 -10.44
N GLN A 52 9.51 -2.89 -10.25
CA GLN A 52 8.88 -3.63 -11.34
C GLN A 52 7.52 -3.04 -11.73
N LYS A 53 6.83 -2.39 -10.78
CA LYS A 53 5.51 -1.76 -10.98
C LYS A 53 5.57 -0.24 -10.97
N SER A 54 6.53 0.34 -11.69
CA SER A 54 6.45 1.74 -12.14
C SER A 54 6.31 2.81 -11.06
N GLY A 55 6.94 2.66 -9.88
CA GLY A 55 6.91 3.72 -8.87
C GLY A 55 6.20 3.38 -7.58
N ASP A 56 5.53 2.23 -7.51
CA ASP A 56 4.67 1.87 -6.39
C ASP A 56 5.43 1.63 -5.08
N TYR A 57 4.82 1.98 -3.97
CA TYR A 57 5.40 1.77 -2.65
C TYR A 57 4.60 0.77 -1.85
N ILE A 58 5.29 -0.15 -1.19
CA ILE A 58 4.67 -1.13 -0.31
C ILE A 58 5.18 -0.91 1.10
N LYS A 59 4.26 -0.64 2.02
CA LYS A 59 4.53 -0.70 3.46
C LYS A 59 4.14 -2.08 3.96
N ARG A 60 5.06 -2.73 4.68
CA ARG A 60 4.82 -4.02 5.34
C ARG A 60 5.11 -3.88 6.82
N PHE A 61 4.26 -4.46 7.66
CA PHE A 61 4.47 -4.49 9.09
C PHE A 61 3.76 -5.68 9.74
N LYS A 62 4.06 -5.91 11.01
CA LYS A 62 3.38 -6.88 11.87
C LYS A 62 2.67 -6.16 13.01
N VAL A 63 1.65 -6.80 13.58
CA VAL A 63 0.86 -6.26 14.70
C VAL A 63 1.01 -7.16 15.91
N ARG A 64 1.32 -6.60 17.08
CA ARG A 64 1.45 -7.35 18.33
C ARG A 64 0.09 -7.89 18.77
N GLY A 65 0.05 -9.16 19.14
CA GLY A 65 -1.18 -9.86 19.49
C GLY A 65 -1.86 -10.56 18.30
N ASP A 66 -1.28 -10.45 17.11
CA ASP A 66 -1.66 -11.25 15.94
C ASP A 66 -0.66 -12.39 15.76
N SER A 67 -1.00 -13.34 14.87
CA SER A 67 -0.11 -14.45 14.58
C SER A 67 1.21 -13.96 13.96
N ALA A 68 2.33 -14.54 14.40
CA ALA A 68 3.67 -14.05 14.08
C ALA A 68 4.06 -14.23 12.59
N ASP A 69 3.36 -15.11 11.89
CA ASP A 69 3.49 -15.39 10.46
C ASP A 69 2.73 -14.39 9.57
N ILE A 70 1.79 -13.62 10.14
CA ILE A 70 1.02 -12.61 9.41
C ILE A 70 1.85 -11.34 9.21
N VAL A 71 1.89 -10.88 7.97
CA VAL A 71 2.46 -9.60 7.56
C VAL A 71 1.37 -8.79 6.88
N TYR A 72 1.08 -7.63 7.43
CA TYR A 72 0.16 -6.65 6.85
C TYR A 72 0.90 -5.86 5.78
N GLY A 73 0.47 -5.97 4.53
CA GLY A 73 1.02 -5.25 3.38
C GLY A 73 0.04 -4.23 2.84
N TYR A 74 0.51 -3.02 2.57
CA TYR A 74 -0.27 -1.94 1.96
C TYR A 74 0.50 -1.36 0.78
N LEU A 75 -0.11 -1.40 -0.41
CA LEU A 75 0.48 -0.94 -1.66
C LEU A 75 -0.15 0.39 -2.06
N PHE A 76 0.71 1.36 -2.31
CA PHE A 76 0.37 2.66 -2.87
C PHE A 76 0.81 2.71 -4.33
N ILE A 77 -0.15 2.92 -5.23
CA ILE A 77 0.09 2.99 -6.68
C ILE A 77 0.28 4.44 -7.10
N VAL A 78 1.44 4.77 -7.68
CA VAL A 78 1.75 6.15 -8.09
C VAL A 78 0.98 6.49 -9.38
N GLY A 79 -0.19 7.09 -9.22
CA GLY A 79 -1.04 7.45 -10.36
C GLY A 79 -2.51 7.75 -10.03
N GLY A 80 -2.86 7.84 -8.74
CA GLY A 80 -4.24 8.11 -8.29
C GLY A 80 -5.05 6.86 -7.95
N GLY A 81 -4.39 5.73 -7.66
CA GLY A 81 -5.04 4.55 -7.11
C GLY A 81 -5.15 4.64 -5.58
N ASP A 82 -6.19 4.00 -5.04
CA ASP A 82 -6.36 3.78 -3.59
C ASP A 82 -5.22 2.92 -3.03
N VAL A 83 -5.02 3.00 -1.70
CA VAL A 83 -4.12 2.10 -0.98
C VAL A 83 -4.73 0.70 -0.99
N LEU A 84 -4.03 -0.25 -1.59
CA LEU A 84 -4.46 -1.65 -1.67
C LEU A 84 -3.93 -2.44 -0.49
N PHE A 85 -4.82 -3.15 0.19
CA PHE A 85 -4.46 -4.08 1.24
C PHE A 85 -4.09 -5.46 0.66
N MET A 86 -2.92 -5.96 1.02
CA MET A 86 -2.35 -7.23 0.55
C MET A 86 -1.64 -7.92 1.72
N PRO A 87 -2.37 -8.66 2.56
CA PRO A 87 -1.75 -9.41 3.63
C PRO A 87 -0.98 -10.61 3.06
N TYR A 88 -0.01 -11.08 3.83
CA TYR A 88 0.77 -12.26 3.51
C TYR A 88 0.98 -13.10 4.76
N SER A 89 0.81 -14.41 4.64
CA SER A 89 1.29 -15.39 5.62
C SER A 89 2.16 -16.43 4.93
N SER A 90 3.14 -16.97 5.64
CA SER A 90 3.91 -18.12 5.16
C SER A 90 3.20 -19.46 5.35
N THR A 91 2.05 -19.48 6.04
CA THR A 91 1.35 -20.71 6.45
C THR A 91 -0.05 -20.84 5.87
N SER A 92 -0.62 -19.75 5.35
CA SER A 92 -1.94 -19.73 4.72
C SER A 92 -1.96 -18.81 3.51
N ASP A 93 -2.64 -19.25 2.45
CA ASP A 93 -2.96 -18.42 1.29
C ASP A 93 -4.04 -17.36 1.60
N GLU A 94 -4.83 -17.63 2.65
CA GLU A 94 -5.86 -16.74 3.20
C GLU A 94 -5.53 -16.47 4.67
N PRO A 95 -4.65 -15.50 4.96
CA PRO A 95 -4.30 -15.17 6.33
C PRO A 95 -5.52 -14.62 7.08
N ASP A 96 -5.80 -15.17 8.26
CA ASP A 96 -6.82 -14.64 9.18
C ASP A 96 -6.35 -13.30 9.76
N VAL A 97 -6.77 -12.21 9.12
CA VAL A 97 -6.35 -10.84 9.43
C VAL A 97 -7.45 -10.08 10.15
N LYS A 98 -7.05 -9.26 11.14
CA LYS A 98 -7.99 -8.40 11.89
C LYS A 98 -8.27 -7.08 11.18
N TYR A 99 -7.44 -6.70 10.22
CA TYR A 99 -7.44 -5.39 9.56
C TYR A 99 -7.25 -5.54 8.05
N PRO A 100 -8.00 -4.80 7.20
CA PRO A 100 -9.21 -4.09 7.58
C PRO A 100 -10.25 -5.05 8.18
N PRO A 101 -11.17 -4.56 9.03
CA PRO A 101 -12.29 -5.37 9.45
C PRO A 101 -13.05 -5.87 8.21
N GLU A 102 -13.62 -7.07 8.31
CA GLU A 102 -14.47 -7.61 7.25
C GLU A 102 -15.53 -6.58 6.85
N LYS A 103 -15.51 -6.17 5.59
CA LYS A 103 -16.52 -5.28 5.03
C LYS A 103 -17.80 -6.07 4.83
N THR A 104 -18.94 -5.53 5.25
CA THR A 104 -20.26 -6.09 4.89
C THR A 104 -20.49 -5.93 3.38
N GLU A 105 -21.35 -6.75 2.77
CA GLU A 105 -21.64 -6.73 1.32
C GLU A 105 -22.04 -5.33 0.79
N ASP A 106 -22.62 -4.48 1.65
CA ASP A 106 -23.01 -3.10 1.33
C ASP A 106 -21.81 -2.18 1.11
N ASP A 107 -20.72 -2.35 1.87
CA ASP A 107 -19.48 -1.58 1.73
C ASP A 107 -18.68 -2.01 0.49
N PHE A 108 -18.85 -3.27 0.04
CA PHE A 108 -18.26 -3.78 -1.18
C PHE A 108 -18.84 -3.07 -2.41
N ASN A 109 -20.16 -2.86 -2.46
CA ASN A 109 -20.84 -2.19 -3.58
C ASN A 109 -20.50 -0.69 -3.68
N LEU A 110 -20.25 -0.01 -2.56
CA LEU A 110 -19.84 1.40 -2.57
C LEU A 110 -18.43 1.57 -3.16
N TYR A 111 -17.48 0.74 -2.72
CA TYR A 111 -16.09 0.75 -3.21
C TYR A 111 -15.97 0.27 -4.66
N TYR A 112 -16.71 -0.79 -5.04
CA TYR A 112 -16.75 -1.23 -6.43
C TYR A 112 -17.40 -0.18 -7.34
N GLY A 113 -18.41 0.54 -6.85
CA GLY A 113 -19.06 1.64 -7.57
C GLY A 113 -18.11 2.81 -7.85
N GLU A 114 -17.29 3.21 -6.86
CA GLU A 114 -16.27 4.25 -7.04
C GLU A 114 -15.10 3.80 -7.91
N ALA A 115 -14.59 2.57 -7.72
CA ALA A 115 -13.51 2.01 -8.53
C ALA A 115 -13.91 1.81 -10.01
N MET A 116 -15.15 1.39 -10.27
CA MET A 116 -15.70 1.26 -11.63
C MET A 116 -15.96 2.62 -12.29
N ARG A 117 -16.38 3.63 -11.51
CA ARG A 117 -16.57 5.00 -12.00
C ARG A 117 -15.24 5.68 -12.34
N MET A 118 -14.13 5.26 -11.73
CA MET A 118 -12.76 5.68 -12.03
C MET A 118 -12.02 4.80 -13.05
N GLY A 119 -12.71 3.85 -13.70
CA GLY A 119 -12.16 3.09 -14.83
C GLY A 119 -11.17 1.98 -14.46
N VAL A 120 -11.08 1.59 -13.18
CA VAL A 120 -10.16 0.54 -12.72
C VAL A 120 -10.83 -0.82 -12.93
N ARG A 121 -10.53 -1.49 -14.05
CA ARG A 121 -10.99 -2.87 -14.30
C ARG A 121 -10.10 -3.87 -13.56
N ARG A 122 -10.76 -4.68 -12.73
CA ARG A 122 -10.41 -6.04 -12.24
C ARG A 122 -9.42 -6.14 -11.07
N CYS A 123 -9.98 -6.34 -9.88
CA CYS A 123 -9.63 -7.51 -9.07
C CYS A 123 -10.86 -8.42 -9.02
N MET A 124 -10.79 -9.47 -9.83
CA MET A 124 -11.79 -10.51 -10.00
C MET A 124 -11.57 -11.56 -8.91
N CYS A 125 -12.40 -11.55 -7.86
CA CYS A 125 -12.59 -12.74 -7.03
C CYS A 125 -13.54 -13.67 -7.79
N ILE A 126 -13.04 -14.83 -8.22
CA ILE A 126 -13.91 -15.94 -8.62
C ILE A 126 -14.00 -16.86 -7.41
N ILE A 127 -15.26 -17.17 -7.10
CA ILE A 127 -15.78 -18.07 -6.06
C ILE A 127 -15.20 -19.48 -6.22
#